data_AF-A0A7C1T613-F1
#
_entry.id   AF-A0A7C1T613-F1
#
_cell.length_a   1.000
_cell.length_b   1.000
_cell.length_c   1.000
_cell.angle_alpha   90.00
_cell.angle_beta   90.00
_cell.angle_gamma   90.00
#
_symmetry.space_group_name_H-M   'P 1'
#
loop_
_entity.id
_entity.type
_entity.pdbx_description
1 polymer ?
#
loop_
_entity_poly.entity_id
_entity_poly.type
_entity_poly.pdbx_seq_one_letter_code
_entity_poly.pdbx_strand_id
1 'polypeptide(L)'
;MSTLRKLAVQQGRAMIRVRYKKSRELTTVGVCPGCWNIRERRMALLRRLDKMELEVVFKDDYLDGVYRSGKVHAPACPYRKISPDPWERFKAAMGKNRSRRAR
;
A
#
# COMPACT_ATOMS: atom_id res chain seq x y z
N MET A 1 16.10 18.00 1.45
CA MET A 1 15.22 16.83 1.71
C MET A 1 15.34 16.40 3.16
N SER A 2 14.22 16.24 3.89
CA SER A 2 14.23 15.82 5.29
C SER A 2 14.78 14.40 5.48
N THR A 3 15.40 14.14 6.63
CA THR A 3 16.04 12.86 6.99
C THR A 3 15.06 11.69 6.95
N LEU A 4 13.83 11.91 7.39
CA LEU A 4 12.72 10.94 7.34
C LEU A 4 12.37 10.54 5.90
N ARG A 5 12.41 11.48 4.95
CA ARG A 5 12.16 11.18 3.54
C ARG A 5 13.29 10.37 2.92
N LYS A 6 14.55 10.65 3.27
CA LYS A 6 15.71 9.85 2.84
C LYS A 6 15.60 8.40 3.34
N LEU A 7 15.26 8.21 4.62
CA LEU A 7 15.03 6.89 5.21
C LEU A 7 13.87 6.14 4.56
N ALA A 8 12.75 6.81 4.31
CA ALA A 8 11.60 6.19 3.64
C ALA A 8 11.94 5.73 2.21
N VAL A 9 12.70 6.54 1.46
CA VAL A 9 13.17 6.18 0.12
C VAL A 9 14.14 5.01 0.17
N GLN A 10 15.11 5.01 1.11
CA GLN A 10 16.02 3.88 1.31
C GLN A 10 15.30 2.58 1.68
N GLN A 11 14.19 2.68 2.42
CA GLN A 11 13.32 1.55 2.75
C GLN A 11 12.33 1.17 1.63
N GLY A 12 12.43 1.77 0.43
CA GLY A 12 11.54 1.49 -0.70
C GLY A 12 10.07 1.82 -0.43
N ARG A 13 9.79 2.80 0.43
CA ARG A 13 8.43 3.24 0.78
C ARG A 13 7.97 4.36 -0.15
N ALA A 14 6.69 4.33 -0.51
CA ALA A 14 6.02 5.42 -1.21
C ALA A 14 5.62 6.50 -0.20
N MET A 15 5.82 7.77 -0.54
CA MET A 15 5.39 8.89 0.30
C MET A 15 4.03 9.38 -0.20
N ILE A 16 3.00 9.28 0.63
CA ILE A 16 1.66 9.82 0.35
C ILE A 16 1.44 11.13 1.12
N ARG A 17 0.65 12.04 0.55
CA ARG A 17 0.24 13.27 1.24
C ARG A 17 -0.99 12.99 2.09
N VAL A 18 -0.90 13.40 3.35
CA VAL A 18 -1.99 13.29 4.31
C VAL A 18 -2.15 14.65 5.01
N ARG A 19 -3.25 14.83 5.72
CA ARG A 19 -3.47 15.99 6.58
C ARG A 19 -4.00 15.55 7.93
N TYR A 20 -3.70 16.33 8.96
CA TYR A 20 -4.32 16.17 10.27
C TYR A 20 -5.79 16.58 10.20
N LYS A 21 -6.68 15.77 10.75
CA LYS A 21 -8.13 16.06 10.74
C LYS A 21 -8.47 17.35 11.47
N LYS A 22 -7.82 17.59 12.62
CA LYS A 22 -8.07 18.76 13.49
C LYS A 22 -7.48 20.05 12.94
N SER A 23 -6.16 20.08 12.73
CA SER A 23 -5.45 21.31 12.32
C SER A 23 -5.47 21.55 10.81
N ARG A 24 -5.86 20.54 10.01
CA ARG A 24 -5.80 20.56 8.54
C ARG A 24 -4.39 20.73 7.97
N GLU A 25 -3.37 20.66 8.82
CA GLU A 25 -1.97 20.79 8.43
C GLU A 25 -1.55 19.60 7.57
N LEU A 26 -0.82 19.90 6.49
CA LEU A 26 -0.33 18.91 5.53
C LEU A 26 0.93 18.23 6.06
N THR A 27 0.98 16.90 5.93
CA THR A 27 2.18 16.12 6.18
C THR A 27 2.30 14.97 5.17
N THR A 28 3.35 14.17 5.30
CA THR A 28 3.58 13.01 4.44
C THR A 28 3.91 11.77 5.25
N VAL A 29 3.37 10.63 4.85
CA VAL A 29 3.62 9.34 5.50
C VAL A 29 4.19 8.36 4.50
N GLY A 30 5.18 7.59 4.95
CA GLY A 30 5.76 6.49 4.17
C GLY A 30 4.89 5.23 4.28
N VAL A 31 4.40 4.74 3.15
CA VAL A 31 3.61 3.51 3.04
C VAL A 31 4.30 2.48 2.14
N CYS A 32 3.96 1.21 2.30
CA CYS A 32 4.42 0.17 1.38
C CYS A 32 3.69 0.32 0.03
N PRO A 33 4.38 0.47 -1.11
CA PRO A 33 3.73 0.70 -2.41
C PRO A 33 2.82 -0.45 -2.82
N GLY A 34 3.31 -1.69 -2.70
CA GLY A 34 2.52 -2.89 -2.99
C GLY A 34 1.27 -3.02 -2.12
N CYS A 35 1.39 -2.80 -0.80
CA CYS A 35 0.22 -2.81 0.09
C CYS A 35 -0.77 -1.69 -0.22
N TRP A 36 -0.28 -0.50 -0.58
CA TRP A 36 -1.14 0.60 -0.97
C TRP A 36 -1.93 0.29 -2.24
N ASN A 37 -1.46 -0.63 -3.06
CA ASN A 37 -2.12 -1.01 -4.31
C ASN A 37 -3.16 -2.12 -4.17
N ILE A 38 -3.12 -2.88 -3.06
CA ILE A 38 -4.08 -3.95 -2.78
C ILE A 38 -5.22 -3.36 -1.97
N ARG A 39 -6.45 -3.37 -2.50
CA ARG A 39 -7.63 -2.73 -1.89
C ARG A 39 -7.82 -3.09 -0.41
N GLU A 40 -7.76 -4.38 -0.09
CA GLU A 40 -7.97 -4.89 1.27
C GLU A 40 -6.87 -4.40 2.23
N ARG A 41 -5.65 -4.27 1.72
CA ARG A 41 -4.49 -3.77 2.49
C ARG A 41 -4.53 -2.25 2.61
N ARG A 42 -4.95 -1.53 1.56
CA ARG A 42 -5.18 -0.09 1.59
C ARG A 42 -6.22 0.27 2.65
N MET A 43 -7.34 -0.47 2.72
CA MET A 43 -8.34 -0.30 3.78
C MET A 43 -7.72 -0.38 5.19
N ALA A 44 -6.89 -1.40 5.44
CA ALA A 44 -6.23 -1.56 6.72
C ALA A 44 -5.24 -0.41 7.03
N LEU A 45 -4.55 0.10 6.02
CA LEU A 45 -3.64 1.25 6.17
C LEU A 45 -4.41 2.56 6.41
N LEU A 46 -5.52 2.80 5.69
CA LEU A 46 -6.39 3.95 5.91
C LEU A 46 -6.95 3.96 7.34
N ARG A 47 -7.40 2.81 7.87
CA ARG A 47 -7.83 2.67 9.28
C ARG A 47 -6.70 2.98 10.27
N ARG A 48 -5.43 2.73 9.92
CA ARG A 48 -4.29 3.10 10.79
C ARG A 48 -4.02 4.60 10.75
N LEU A 49 -4.12 5.23 9.58
CA LEU A 49 -4.02 6.69 9.46
C LEU A 49 -5.14 7.36 10.25
N ASP A 50 -6.36 6.83 10.15
CA ASP A 50 -7.53 7.30 10.87
C ASP A 50 -7.31 7.34 12.39
N LYS A 51 -6.74 6.26 12.96
CA LYS A 51 -6.33 6.17 14.38
C LYS A 51 -5.24 7.15 14.78
N MET A 52 -4.45 7.63 13.81
CA MET A 52 -3.43 8.66 14.01
C MET A 52 -3.98 10.07 13.76
N GLU A 53 -5.30 10.23 13.62
CA GLU A 53 -5.96 11.49 13.28
C GLU A 53 -5.51 12.08 11.93
N LEU A 54 -5.13 11.20 10.99
CA LEU A 54 -4.68 11.55 9.64
C LEU A 54 -5.69 11.09 8.59
N GLU A 55 -5.86 11.90 7.57
CA GLU A 55 -6.66 11.56 6.38
C GLU A 55 -5.88 11.84 5.09
N VAL A 56 -6.15 11.06 4.04
CA VAL A 56 -5.53 11.26 2.72
C VAL A 56 -6.07 12.53 2.07
N VAL A 57 -5.22 13.21 1.29
CA VAL A 57 -5.59 14.49 0.65
C VAL A 57 -6.08 14.29 -0.77
N PHE A 58 -5.51 13.33 -1.51
CA PHE A 58 -5.82 13.11 -2.93
C PHE A 58 -6.86 12.02 -3.13
N LYS A 59 -7.76 12.24 -4.10
CA LYS A 59 -8.82 11.29 -4.48
C LYS A 59 -8.26 9.90 -4.83
N ASP A 60 -7.08 9.86 -5.45
CA ASP A 60 -6.38 8.63 -5.84
C ASP A 60 -5.91 7.77 -4.67
N ASP A 61 -5.76 8.36 -3.48
CA ASP A 61 -5.26 7.68 -2.28
C ASP A 61 -6.39 7.12 -1.40
N TYR A 62 -7.65 7.39 -1.76
CA TYR A 62 -8.81 6.78 -1.10
C TYR A 62 -8.92 5.28 -1.43
N LEU A 63 -9.81 4.59 -0.73
CA LEU A 63 -10.02 3.15 -0.88
C LEU A 63 -10.33 2.75 -2.34
N ASP A 64 -11.17 3.53 -3.02
CA ASP A 64 -11.55 3.36 -4.43
C ASP A 64 -10.64 4.13 -5.40
N GLY A 65 -9.53 4.67 -4.91
CA GLY A 65 -8.57 5.39 -5.73
C GLY A 65 -7.77 4.49 -6.67
N VAL A 66 -6.91 5.10 -7.48
CA VAL A 66 -6.31 4.43 -8.64
C VAL A 66 -5.32 3.31 -8.25
N TYR A 67 -5.44 2.18 -8.94
CA TYR A 67 -4.43 1.13 -8.95
C TYR A 67 -3.31 1.47 -9.93
N ARG A 68 -2.04 1.34 -9.50
CA ARG A 68 -0.87 1.62 -10.36
C ARG A 68 -0.06 0.35 -10.57
N SER A 69 0.07 -0.14 -11.79
CA SER A 69 0.85 -1.35 -12.08
C SER A 69 2.34 -1.18 -11.74
N GLY A 70 3.06 -2.30 -11.55
CA GLY A 70 4.49 -2.31 -11.27
C GLY A 70 4.92 -1.87 -9.86
N LYS A 71 3.98 -1.60 -8.95
CA LYS A 71 4.32 -1.19 -7.57
C LYS A 71 4.70 -2.38 -6.71
N VAL A 72 6.00 -2.59 -6.51
CA VAL A 72 6.52 -3.65 -5.64
C VAL A 72 6.33 -3.33 -4.14
N HIS A 73 6.26 -4.37 -3.33
CA HIS A 73 6.29 -4.22 -1.87
C HIS A 73 7.65 -3.69 -1.41
N ALA A 74 7.64 -2.84 -0.37
CA ALA A 74 8.86 -2.43 0.31
C ALA A 74 9.63 -3.66 0.85
N PRO A 75 10.98 -3.65 0.90
CA PRO A 75 11.78 -4.82 1.29
C PRO A 75 11.40 -5.44 2.64
N ALA A 76 11.08 -4.60 3.63
CA ALA A 76 10.68 -5.01 4.98
C ALA A 76 9.16 -5.31 5.12
N CYS A 77 8.42 -5.40 4.01
CA CYS A 77 6.99 -5.65 4.07
C CYS A 77 6.69 -7.13 4.35
N PRO A 78 5.84 -7.46 5.34
CA PRO A 78 5.48 -8.86 5.61
C PRO A 78 4.70 -9.52 4.45
N TYR A 79 4.09 -8.72 3.58
CA TYR A 79 3.34 -9.19 2.40
C TYR A 79 4.18 -9.22 1.13
N ARG A 80 5.52 -9.09 1.23
CA ARG A 80 6.41 -9.01 0.06
C ARG A 80 6.26 -10.17 -0.93
N LYS A 81 5.84 -11.35 -0.47
CA LYS A 81 5.61 -12.54 -1.31
C LYS A 81 4.28 -12.51 -2.10
N ILE A 82 3.38 -11.57 -1.81
CA ILE A 82 2.10 -11.43 -2.49
C ILE A 82 2.27 -10.45 -3.64
N SER A 83 1.80 -10.83 -4.83
CA SER A 83 1.79 -9.88 -5.95
C SER A 83 0.77 -8.77 -5.69
N PRO A 84 1.15 -7.49 -5.87
CA PRO A 84 0.21 -6.38 -5.84
C PRO A 84 -0.72 -6.38 -7.06
N ASP A 85 -0.35 -7.09 -8.14
CA ASP A 85 -1.16 -7.25 -9.34
C ASP A 85 -2.31 -8.25 -9.13
N PRO A 86 -3.59 -7.82 -9.29
CA PRO A 86 -4.74 -8.70 -9.21
C PRO A 86 -4.66 -9.90 -10.17
N TRP A 87 -4.14 -9.72 -11.39
CA TRP A 87 -4.08 -10.80 -12.38
C TRP A 87 -3.03 -11.85 -12.04
N GLU A 88 -1.87 -11.40 -11.53
CA GLU A 88 -0.85 -12.32 -11.00
C GLU A 88 -1.36 -13.10 -9.78
N ARG A 89 -2.13 -12.45 -8.89
CA ARG A 89 -2.77 -13.15 -7.77
C ARG A 89 -3.78 -14.18 -8.24
N PHE A 90 -4.58 -13.83 -9.24
CA PHE A 90 -5.55 -14.75 -9.84
C PHE A 90 -4.87 -15.96 -10.47
N LYS A 91 -3.85 -15.75 -11.32
CA LYS A 91 -3.05 -16.82 -11.93
C LYS A 91 -2.43 -17.74 -10.87
N ALA A 92 -1.86 -17.18 -9.80
CA ALA A 92 -1.28 -17.94 -8.71
C ALA A 92 -2.33 -18.79 -7.95
N ALA A 93 -3.54 -18.26 -7.73
CA ALA A 93 -4.64 -19.00 -7.11
C ALA A 93 -5.12 -20.16 -7.98
N MET A 94 -5.26 -19.93 -9.29
CA MET A 94 -5.63 -20.96 -10.26
C MET A 94 -4.59 -22.08 -10.37
N GLY A 95 -3.30 -21.73 -10.39
CA GLY A 95 -2.20 -22.70 -10.41
C GLY A 95 -2.16 -23.61 -9.17
N LYS A 96 -2.42 -23.07 -7.98
CA LYS A 96 -2.52 -23.84 -6.73
C LYS A 96 -3.69 -24.81 -6.70
N ASN A 97 -4.81 -24.47 -7.34
CA ASN A 97 -5.97 -25.35 -7.41
C ASN A 97 -5.74 -26.54 -8.36
N ARG A 98 -5.00 -26.35 -9.46
CA ARG A 98 -4.62 -27.45 -10.35
C ARG A 98 -3.70 -28.47 -9.68
N SER A 99 -2.70 -28.02 -8.91
CA SER A 99 -1.77 -28.94 -8.23
C SER A 99 -2.38 -29.72 -7.07
N ARG A 100 -3.49 -29.24 -6.49
CA ARG A 100 -4.27 -29.95 -5.45
C ARG A 100 -5.26 -30.97 -6.02
N ARG A 101 -5.73 -30.80 -7.25
CA ARG A 101 -6.63 -31.76 -7.93
C ARG A 101 -5.89 -32.88 -8.66
N ALA A 102 -4.58 -32.74 -8.85
CA ALA A 102 -3.71 -33.73 -9.47
C ALA A 102 -3.00 -34.65 -8.46
N ARG A 103 -3.34 -34.53 -7.17
CA ARG A 103 -2.99 -35.48 -6.10
C ARG A 103 -4.29 -36.11 -5.61
#